data_AF-A0A3B4AAD1-F1
#
_entry.id   AF-A0A3B4AAD1-F1
#
_cell.length_a   1.000
_cell.length_b   1.000
_cell.length_c   1.000
_cell.angle_alpha   90.00
_cell.angle_beta   90.00
_cell.angle_gamma   90.00
#
_symmetry.space_group_name_H-M   'P 1'
#
loop_
_entity.id
_entity.type
_entity.pdbx_description
1 polymer ?
#
loop_
_entity_poly.entity_id
_entity_poly.type
_entity_poly.pdbx_seq_one_letter_code
_entity_poly.pdbx_strand_id
1 'polypeptide(L)'
;NFNKKNSENWTYLRLMCAGLMAQDVRSQEANEISYIAASYVKTLESAGARVLPIMIDHTEEEYKEIFNMINGFFLPGGAANIFDSGYATAAKIFYDLAIEANKKGDYFPIWGTCLGFEQLAVITARKNVLVRTNTTAVSLPLDFTTEANGSKLFRDFSPEMMSALATEPMTINAHKWSTYHENEDLNKFYKVLSTNTDGRIEFISTFEAYDYPIYGVQWHPEKNPYEWTRDFYVHTPNSIKMTFYFADFFVNEARKSKHTYENEKMIRDLLIYRYHPNYTGETTSVFEQKYYFYGRDQDKITDPVKVTDPDIIGSVFEVNAGAVHVLAHVNVVVLITAVLLCL
;
A
#
# COMPACT_ATOMS: atom_id res chain seq x y z
N ASN A 1 7.79 20.59 -34.20
CA ASN A 1 6.53 20.19 -33.55
C ASN A 1 6.53 18.84 -32.83
N PHE A 2 7.59 18.02 -32.93
CA PHE A 2 7.70 16.75 -32.19
C PHE A 2 8.09 16.89 -30.70
N ASN A 3 8.49 18.08 -30.23
CA ASN A 3 9.16 18.22 -28.92
C ASN A 3 8.29 18.76 -27.78
N LYS A 4 7.33 19.67 -28.00
CA LYS A 4 6.58 20.30 -26.90
C LYS A 4 5.44 19.44 -26.34
N LYS A 5 4.60 18.88 -27.21
CA LYS A 5 3.45 18.06 -26.80
C LYS A 5 3.88 16.74 -26.14
N ASN A 6 5.00 16.18 -26.59
CA ASN A 6 5.59 14.99 -25.99
C ASN A 6 6.25 15.31 -24.64
N SER A 7 7.01 16.41 -24.52
CA SER A 7 7.65 16.77 -23.24
C SER A 7 6.64 17.02 -22.12
N GLU A 8 5.49 17.62 -22.44
CA GLU A 8 4.40 17.82 -21.47
C GLU A 8 3.82 16.47 -21.00
N ASN A 9 3.57 15.53 -21.93
CA ASN A 9 3.12 14.17 -21.59
C ASN A 9 4.12 13.39 -20.73
N TRP A 10 5.43 13.48 -21.04
CA TRP A 10 6.47 12.82 -20.23
C TRP A 10 6.65 13.43 -18.85
N THR A 11 6.45 14.75 -18.73
CA THR A 11 6.52 15.44 -17.43
C THR A 11 5.36 15.00 -16.55
N TYR A 12 4.15 14.93 -17.09
CA TYR A 12 2.96 14.45 -16.37
C TYR A 12 3.14 13.05 -15.80
N LEU A 13 3.73 12.13 -16.58
CA LEU A 13 4.02 10.76 -16.12
C LEU A 13 5.01 10.71 -14.94
N ARG A 14 5.92 11.68 -14.82
CA ARG A 14 6.82 11.79 -13.65
C ARG A 14 6.12 12.34 -12.42
N LEU A 15 5.04 13.09 -12.59
CA LEU A 15 4.32 13.76 -11.50
C LEU A 15 3.27 12.85 -10.85
N MET A 16 3.01 11.65 -11.38
CA MET A 16 2.02 10.77 -10.78
C MET A 16 2.46 10.24 -9.41
N CYS A 17 1.53 10.25 -8.46
CA CYS A 17 1.72 9.79 -7.09
C CYS A 17 0.47 9.04 -6.61
N ALA A 18 0.62 7.78 -6.22
CA ALA A 18 -0.43 6.99 -5.59
C ALA A 18 -0.33 7.14 -4.07
N GLY A 19 -1.45 7.49 -3.43
CA GLY A 19 -1.55 7.47 -1.98
C GLY A 19 -1.74 6.05 -1.49
N LEU A 20 -0.87 5.59 -0.58
CA LEU A 20 -0.92 4.25 0.00
C LEU A 20 -1.21 4.36 1.50
N MET A 21 -2.35 3.81 1.91
CA MET A 21 -2.82 3.93 3.29
C MET A 21 -2.01 3.08 4.27
N ALA A 22 -1.53 3.69 5.35
CA ALA A 22 -1.00 2.99 6.51
C ALA A 22 -2.13 2.38 7.34
N GLN A 23 -1.81 1.42 8.19
CA GLN A 23 -2.78 0.79 9.09
C GLN A 23 -2.22 0.69 10.50
N ASP A 24 -3.12 0.63 11.47
CA ASP A 24 -2.81 0.51 12.90
C ASP A 24 -1.88 -0.69 13.19
N VAL A 25 -0.88 -0.48 14.05
CA VAL A 25 -0.07 -1.59 14.59
C VAL A 25 -0.89 -2.41 15.60
N ARG A 26 -0.59 -3.71 15.71
CA ARG A 26 -1.31 -4.59 16.67
C ARG A 26 -0.90 -4.38 18.13
N SER A 27 0.32 -3.92 18.38
CA SER A 27 0.85 -3.58 19.70
C SER A 27 1.63 -2.27 19.58
N GLN A 28 1.37 -1.31 20.46
CA GLN A 28 1.99 0.01 20.50
C GLN A 28 3.28 0.03 21.35
N GLU A 29 3.91 -1.13 21.58
CA GLU A 29 5.04 -1.30 22.50
C GLU A 29 6.25 -0.39 22.21
N ALA A 30 6.39 0.16 20.99
CA ALA A 30 7.53 0.99 20.59
C ALA A 30 7.16 2.35 19.96
N ASN A 31 6.02 2.95 20.36
CA ASN A 31 5.53 4.26 19.88
C ASN A 31 5.21 4.33 18.36
N GLU A 32 5.43 3.27 17.59
CA GLU A 32 4.85 3.16 16.24
C GLU A 32 3.33 3.10 16.37
N ILE A 33 2.62 3.91 15.60
CA ILE A 33 1.15 3.91 15.60
C ILE A 33 0.59 3.21 14.36
N SER A 34 1.34 3.22 13.26
CA SER A 34 0.90 2.61 12.01
C SER A 34 2.06 2.05 11.18
N TYR A 35 1.73 1.21 10.20
CA TYR A 35 2.69 0.63 9.27
C TYR A 35 2.13 0.46 7.86
N ILE A 36 3.05 0.31 6.90
CA ILE A 36 2.78 -0.15 5.53
C ILE A 36 3.70 -1.33 5.23
N ALA A 37 3.15 -2.44 4.73
CA ALA A 37 3.98 -3.53 4.22
C ALA A 37 4.66 -3.11 2.91
N ALA A 38 5.97 -3.38 2.79
CA ALA A 38 6.76 -2.89 1.66
C ALA A 38 6.35 -3.52 0.31
N SER A 39 5.70 -4.69 0.33
CA SER A 39 5.16 -5.33 -0.87
C SER A 39 4.16 -4.46 -1.62
N TYR A 40 3.31 -3.70 -0.93
CA TYR A 40 2.39 -2.76 -1.58
C TYR A 40 3.12 -1.60 -2.26
N VAL A 41 4.17 -1.06 -1.62
CA VAL A 41 5.03 -0.02 -2.21
C VAL A 41 5.69 -0.55 -3.48
N LYS A 42 6.35 -1.71 -3.40
CA LYS A 42 7.02 -2.36 -4.53
C LYS A 42 6.07 -2.64 -5.69
N THR A 43 4.82 -3.03 -5.39
CA THR A 43 3.78 -3.29 -6.40
C THR A 43 3.45 -2.04 -7.19
N LEU A 44 3.16 -0.93 -6.52
CA LEU A 44 2.84 0.34 -7.18
C LEU A 44 4.02 0.89 -7.99
N GLU A 45 5.23 0.81 -7.44
CA GLU A 45 6.44 1.27 -8.12
C GLU A 45 6.79 0.43 -9.36
N SER A 46 6.49 -0.88 -9.33
CA SER A 46 6.74 -1.76 -10.48
C SER A 46 5.95 -1.33 -11.73
N ALA A 47 4.79 -0.69 -11.55
CA ALA A 47 3.94 -0.15 -12.61
C ALA A 47 4.22 1.33 -12.94
N GLY A 48 5.22 1.93 -12.29
CA GLY A 48 5.67 3.30 -12.55
C GLY A 48 4.90 4.38 -11.79
N ALA A 49 4.33 4.06 -10.62
CA ALA A 49 3.87 5.06 -9.66
C ALA A 49 4.97 5.44 -8.67
N ARG A 50 4.95 6.68 -8.17
CA ARG A 50 5.57 7.00 -6.88
C ARG A 50 4.53 6.83 -5.78
N VAL A 51 5.00 6.59 -4.56
CA VAL A 51 4.11 6.32 -3.42
C VAL A 51 4.22 7.42 -2.37
N LEU A 52 3.07 7.97 -1.97
CA LEU A 52 2.92 8.82 -0.79
C LEU A 52 2.26 7.98 0.32
N PRO A 53 2.95 7.69 1.43
CA PRO A 53 2.34 7.02 2.57
C PRO A 53 1.30 7.94 3.24
N ILE A 54 0.11 7.41 3.51
CA ILE A 54 -0.98 8.14 4.16
C ILE A 54 -1.17 7.59 5.57
N MET A 55 -0.75 8.36 6.57
CA MET A 55 -0.85 8.01 7.99
C MET A 55 -2.30 8.11 8.45
N ILE A 56 -2.62 7.38 9.52
CA ILE A 56 -3.98 7.18 10.03
C ILE A 56 -4.46 8.24 11.02
N ASP A 57 -3.59 9.18 11.41
CA ASP A 57 -3.83 10.14 12.47
C ASP A 57 -3.93 11.60 11.97
N HIS A 58 -4.21 11.83 10.69
CA HIS A 58 -4.46 13.18 10.16
C HIS A 58 -5.86 13.72 10.48
N THR A 59 -6.03 15.04 10.42
CA THR A 59 -7.35 15.70 10.43
C THR A 59 -8.05 15.54 9.09
N GLU A 60 -9.36 15.85 9.05
CA GLU A 60 -10.13 15.80 7.80
C GLU A 60 -9.61 16.79 6.75
N GLU A 61 -9.17 17.98 7.18
CA GLU A 61 -8.56 18.99 6.31
C GLU A 61 -7.24 18.49 5.71
N GLU A 62 -6.37 17.91 6.53
CA GLU A 62 -5.10 17.32 6.08
C GLU A 62 -5.34 16.18 5.08
N TYR A 63 -6.35 15.32 5.30
CA TYR A 63 -6.73 14.31 4.32
C TYR A 63 -7.24 14.90 3.00
N LYS A 64 -7.98 16.01 3.03
CA LYS A 64 -8.41 16.72 1.82
C LYS A 64 -7.23 17.31 1.06
N GLU A 65 -6.25 17.86 1.76
CA GLU A 65 -5.01 18.34 1.13
C GLU A 65 -4.26 17.20 0.45
N ILE A 66 -4.09 16.06 1.14
CA ILE A 66 -3.47 14.85 0.58
C ILE A 66 -4.24 14.35 -0.64
N PHE A 67 -5.57 14.27 -0.56
CA PHE A 67 -6.43 13.83 -1.66
C PHE A 67 -6.19 14.64 -2.93
N ASN A 68 -6.06 15.97 -2.82
CA ASN A 68 -5.80 16.86 -3.96
C ASN A 68 -4.38 16.72 -4.55
N MET A 69 -3.43 16.17 -3.79
CA MET A 69 -2.04 15.97 -4.24
C MET A 69 -1.81 14.63 -4.95
N ILE A 70 -2.61 13.60 -4.65
CA ILE A 70 -2.43 12.23 -5.18
C ILE A 70 -3.38 11.95 -6.34
N ASN A 71 -3.03 10.96 -7.16
CA ASN A 71 -3.77 10.61 -8.39
C ASN A 71 -4.69 9.38 -8.22
N GLY A 72 -4.65 8.73 -7.06
CA GLY A 72 -5.43 7.55 -6.74
C GLY A 72 -5.11 7.09 -5.33
N PHE A 73 -6.04 6.34 -4.74
CA PHE A 73 -5.95 5.89 -3.35
C PHE A 73 -5.94 4.37 -3.25
N PHE A 74 -4.94 3.83 -2.56
CA PHE A 74 -4.74 2.39 -2.40
C PHE A 74 -4.92 1.98 -0.94
N LEU A 75 -5.91 1.12 -0.71
CA LEU A 75 -6.23 0.49 0.57
C LEU A 75 -5.61 -0.91 0.65
N PRO A 76 -4.51 -1.09 1.39
CA PRO A 76 -3.87 -2.39 1.51
C PRO A 76 -4.67 -3.33 2.43
N GLY A 77 -4.32 -4.62 2.36
CA GLY A 77 -4.77 -5.63 3.31
C GLY A 77 -4.14 -5.44 4.69
N GLY A 78 -4.72 -6.06 5.71
CA GLY A 78 -4.36 -5.75 7.08
C GLY A 78 -5.19 -6.46 8.13
N ALA A 79 -5.11 -5.95 9.36
CA ALA A 79 -5.89 -6.47 10.49
C ALA A 79 -6.43 -5.36 11.43
N ALA A 80 -6.47 -4.11 10.95
CA ALA A 80 -7.12 -3.03 11.69
C ALA A 80 -8.62 -3.30 11.83
N ASN A 81 -9.25 -2.71 12.85
CA ASN A 81 -10.69 -2.82 13.04
C ASN A 81 -11.43 -2.04 11.95
N ILE A 82 -12.34 -2.70 11.23
CA ILE A 82 -13.02 -2.15 10.05
C ILE A 82 -14.10 -1.09 10.36
N PHE A 83 -14.47 -0.94 11.64
CA PHE A 83 -15.46 0.03 12.11
C PHE A 83 -14.86 1.11 13.02
N ASP A 84 -13.83 0.77 13.79
CA ASP A 84 -13.27 1.63 14.84
C ASP A 84 -11.74 1.59 14.82
N SER A 85 -11.16 2.28 13.84
CA SER A 85 -9.71 2.47 13.70
C SER A 85 -9.40 3.74 12.91
N GLY A 86 -8.15 4.20 12.98
CA GLY A 86 -7.69 5.28 12.12
C GLY A 86 -7.76 4.88 10.64
N TYR A 87 -7.47 3.62 10.32
CA TYR A 87 -7.66 3.04 8.99
C TYR A 87 -9.10 3.19 8.48
N ALA A 88 -10.09 2.76 9.27
CA ALA A 88 -11.50 2.81 8.87
C ALA A 88 -12.00 4.26 8.70
N THR A 89 -11.58 5.15 9.59
CA THR A 89 -11.95 6.58 9.56
C THR A 89 -11.45 7.24 8.28
N ALA A 90 -10.16 7.11 7.99
CA ALA A 90 -9.57 7.76 6.84
C ALA A 90 -9.97 7.10 5.51
N ALA A 91 -10.16 5.76 5.47
CA ALA A 91 -10.70 5.08 4.30
C ALA A 91 -12.08 5.63 3.91
N LYS A 92 -12.95 5.90 4.91
CA LYS A 92 -14.26 6.50 4.68
C LYS A 92 -14.16 7.92 4.12
N ILE A 93 -13.26 8.75 4.65
CA ILE A 93 -13.04 10.12 4.17
C ILE A 93 -12.62 10.11 2.70
N PHE A 94 -11.59 9.32 2.34
CA PHE A 94 -11.12 9.20 0.95
C PHE A 94 -12.19 8.62 0.02
N TYR A 95 -12.97 7.65 0.48
CA TYR A 95 -14.08 7.10 -0.29
C TYR A 95 -15.12 8.19 -0.62
N ASP A 96 -15.56 8.96 0.37
CA ASP A 96 -16.55 10.02 0.17
C ASP A 96 -16.02 11.12 -0.76
N LEU A 97 -14.76 11.55 -0.58
CA LEU A 97 -14.10 12.50 -1.46
C LEU A 97 -14.03 11.99 -2.91
N ALA A 98 -13.66 10.74 -3.12
CA ALA A 98 -13.61 10.14 -4.46
C ALA A 98 -14.99 10.04 -5.10
N ILE A 99 -16.03 9.66 -4.35
CA ILE A 99 -17.41 9.65 -4.87
C ILE A 99 -17.83 11.05 -5.32
N GLU A 100 -17.54 12.09 -4.52
CA GLU A 100 -17.86 13.47 -4.87
C GLU A 100 -17.06 13.98 -6.08
N ALA A 101 -15.77 13.69 -6.14
CA ALA A 101 -14.89 14.07 -7.25
C ALA A 101 -15.39 13.44 -8.56
N ASN A 102 -15.61 12.13 -8.58
CA ASN A 102 -16.06 11.42 -9.77
C ASN A 102 -17.46 11.89 -10.23
N LYS A 103 -18.38 12.20 -9.31
CA LYS A 103 -19.69 12.80 -9.67
C LYS A 103 -19.56 14.16 -10.37
N LYS A 104 -18.50 14.92 -10.07
CA LYS A 104 -18.20 16.22 -10.69
C LYS A 104 -17.34 16.09 -11.96
N GLY A 105 -17.04 14.86 -12.39
CA GLY A 105 -16.20 14.59 -13.56
C GLY A 105 -14.69 14.67 -13.27
N ASP A 106 -14.30 14.72 -12.00
CA ASP A 106 -12.91 14.65 -11.56
C ASP A 106 -12.55 13.19 -11.25
N TYR A 107 -11.83 12.57 -12.18
CA TYR A 107 -11.58 11.13 -12.16
C TYR A 107 -10.62 10.78 -11.02
N PHE A 108 -11.04 9.93 -10.09
CA PHE A 108 -10.19 9.53 -8.97
C PHE A 108 -10.40 8.05 -8.60
N PRO A 109 -9.43 7.16 -8.90
CA PRO A 109 -9.58 5.74 -8.63
C PRO A 109 -9.26 5.34 -7.18
N ILE A 110 -9.97 4.31 -6.71
CA ILE A 110 -9.67 3.62 -5.45
C ILE A 110 -9.41 2.14 -5.71
N TRP A 111 -8.38 1.60 -5.06
CA TRP A 111 -8.08 0.17 -5.03
C TRP A 111 -8.19 -0.38 -3.61
N GLY A 112 -8.85 -1.52 -3.42
CA GLY A 112 -8.89 -2.26 -2.15
C GLY A 112 -8.31 -3.67 -2.27
N THR A 113 -7.40 -4.03 -1.37
CA THR A 113 -6.86 -5.39 -1.24
C THR A 113 -7.22 -5.99 0.12
N CYS A 114 -7.81 -7.18 0.17
CA CYS A 114 -8.15 -7.90 1.40
C CYS A 114 -8.90 -7.03 2.42
N LEU A 115 -8.29 -6.56 3.51
CA LEU A 115 -8.92 -5.59 4.42
C LEU A 115 -9.46 -4.35 3.69
N GLY A 116 -8.76 -3.85 2.68
CA GLY A 116 -9.23 -2.73 1.86
C GLY A 116 -10.48 -3.09 1.04
N PHE A 117 -10.57 -4.32 0.55
CA PHE A 117 -11.78 -4.83 -0.11
C PHE A 117 -12.94 -4.92 0.88
N GLU A 118 -12.70 -5.47 2.07
CA GLU A 118 -13.70 -5.58 3.14
C GLU A 118 -14.19 -4.17 3.56
N GLN A 119 -13.27 -3.21 3.64
CA GLN A 119 -13.56 -1.83 4.04
C GLN A 119 -14.44 -1.12 3.01
N LEU A 120 -14.12 -1.27 1.71
CA LEU A 120 -14.95 -0.77 0.62
C LEU A 120 -16.35 -1.38 0.67
N ALA A 121 -16.46 -2.69 0.87
CA ALA A 121 -17.76 -3.36 0.96
C ALA A 121 -18.61 -2.82 2.12
N VAL A 122 -18.03 -2.68 3.31
CA VAL A 122 -18.73 -2.15 4.49
C VAL A 122 -19.13 -0.68 4.31
N ILE A 123 -18.26 0.17 3.74
CA ILE A 123 -18.57 1.58 3.48
C ILE A 123 -19.71 1.69 2.47
N THR A 124 -19.64 0.96 1.35
CA THR A 124 -20.66 1.00 0.29
C THR A 124 -22.02 0.50 0.81
N ALA A 125 -22.04 -0.63 1.53
CA ALA A 125 -23.27 -1.20 2.06
C ALA A 125 -23.80 -0.47 3.31
N ARG A 126 -22.98 0.37 3.95
CA ARG A 126 -23.28 1.09 5.20
C ARG A 126 -23.70 0.18 6.36
N LYS A 127 -23.22 -1.06 6.36
CA LYS A 127 -23.45 -2.07 7.40
C LYS A 127 -22.40 -3.17 7.32
N ASN A 128 -22.32 -4.00 8.35
CA ASN A 128 -21.49 -5.20 8.27
C ASN A 128 -22.08 -6.19 7.27
N VAL A 129 -21.31 -6.49 6.23
CA VAL A 129 -21.63 -7.46 5.17
C VAL A 129 -20.67 -8.65 5.15
N LEU A 130 -19.78 -8.73 6.15
CA LEU A 130 -18.74 -9.72 6.22
C LEU A 130 -19.23 -11.00 6.90
N VAL A 131 -18.80 -12.14 6.36
CA VAL A 131 -19.04 -13.47 6.87
C VAL A 131 -17.74 -14.24 7.00
N ARG A 132 -17.70 -15.16 7.96
CA ARG A 132 -16.48 -15.91 8.27
C ARG A 132 -16.30 -17.05 7.28
N THR A 133 -15.11 -17.16 6.71
CA THR A 133 -14.71 -18.19 5.75
C THR A 133 -13.41 -18.85 6.19
N ASN A 134 -13.15 -20.08 5.69
CA ASN A 134 -11.91 -20.81 5.97
C ASN A 134 -10.83 -20.56 4.90
N THR A 135 -10.33 -19.32 4.83
CA THR A 135 -9.47 -18.81 3.75
C THR A 135 -8.21 -18.11 4.26
N THR A 136 -7.74 -18.49 5.46
CA THR A 136 -6.61 -17.82 6.12
C THR A 136 -5.23 -18.21 5.56
N ALA A 137 -5.14 -19.30 4.80
CA ALA A 137 -3.89 -19.81 4.23
C ALA A 137 -4.16 -20.74 3.04
N VAL A 138 -4.57 -20.18 1.90
CA VAL A 138 -4.84 -20.96 0.68
C VAL A 138 -4.55 -20.12 -0.56
N SER A 139 -4.09 -20.76 -1.64
CA SER A 139 -3.99 -20.12 -2.95
C SER A 139 -5.03 -20.73 -3.89
N LEU A 140 -5.80 -19.88 -4.57
CA LEU A 140 -6.97 -20.28 -5.36
C LEU A 140 -6.86 -19.77 -6.81
N PRO A 141 -7.47 -20.45 -7.80
CA PRO A 141 -7.83 -19.82 -9.07
C PRO A 141 -8.96 -18.81 -8.84
N LEU A 142 -9.41 -18.14 -9.89
CA LEU A 142 -10.59 -17.27 -9.87
C LEU A 142 -11.74 -17.92 -10.63
N ASP A 143 -12.90 -18.05 -9.97
CA ASP A 143 -14.12 -18.48 -10.61
C ASP A 143 -14.78 -17.24 -11.23
N PHE A 144 -14.48 -16.98 -12.51
CA PHE A 144 -14.99 -15.79 -13.21
C PHE A 144 -16.51 -15.84 -13.40
N THR A 145 -17.16 -14.70 -13.18
CA THR A 145 -18.57 -14.52 -13.53
C THR A 145 -18.71 -14.03 -14.97
N THR A 146 -19.96 -13.90 -15.44
CA THR A 146 -20.24 -13.27 -16.74
C THR A 146 -19.83 -11.79 -16.80
N GLU A 147 -19.79 -11.08 -15.65
CA GLU A 147 -19.42 -9.66 -15.58
C GLU A 147 -17.90 -9.43 -15.80
N ALA A 148 -17.07 -10.47 -15.64
CA ALA A 148 -15.65 -10.39 -15.99
C ALA A 148 -15.44 -10.04 -17.46
N ASN A 149 -16.32 -10.54 -18.34
CA ASN A 149 -16.25 -10.29 -19.77
C ASN A 149 -16.56 -8.82 -20.08
N GLY A 150 -15.58 -8.11 -20.64
CA GLY A 150 -15.71 -6.68 -20.93
C GLY A 150 -15.62 -5.77 -19.69
N SER A 151 -15.23 -6.30 -18.53
CA SER A 151 -14.87 -5.50 -17.35
C SER A 151 -13.71 -4.56 -17.67
N LYS A 152 -13.63 -3.42 -16.97
CA LYS A 152 -12.50 -2.50 -17.13
C LYS A 152 -11.21 -3.16 -16.65
N LEU A 153 -11.28 -3.84 -15.49
CA LEU A 153 -10.13 -4.47 -14.85
C LEU A 153 -9.44 -5.51 -15.73
N PHE A 154 -10.20 -6.42 -16.35
CA PHE A 154 -9.63 -7.52 -17.13
C PHE A 154 -9.50 -7.22 -18.64
N ARG A 155 -9.88 -6.04 -19.12
CA ARG A 155 -9.94 -5.74 -20.57
C ARG A 155 -8.60 -5.95 -21.28
N ASP A 156 -7.51 -5.57 -20.63
CA ASP A 156 -6.18 -5.54 -21.24
C ASP A 156 -5.34 -6.78 -20.84
N PHE A 157 -5.96 -7.76 -20.17
CA PHE A 157 -5.33 -9.03 -19.81
C PHE A 157 -5.27 -9.97 -21.02
N SER A 158 -4.14 -10.64 -21.22
CA SER A 158 -4.01 -11.59 -22.34
C SER A 158 -4.92 -12.81 -22.12
N PRO A 159 -5.39 -13.48 -23.20
CA PRO A 159 -6.18 -14.71 -23.08
C PRO A 159 -5.48 -15.78 -22.24
N GLU A 160 -4.15 -15.88 -22.35
CA GLU A 160 -3.34 -16.81 -21.58
C GLU A 160 -3.33 -16.45 -20.08
N MET A 161 -3.24 -15.16 -19.75
CA MET A 161 -3.33 -14.70 -18.36
C MET A 161 -4.73 -14.94 -17.78
N MET A 162 -5.79 -14.68 -18.55
CA MET A 162 -7.16 -14.99 -18.13
C MET A 162 -7.35 -16.49 -17.91
N SER A 163 -6.81 -17.34 -18.79
CA SER A 163 -6.82 -18.80 -18.61
C SER A 163 -6.04 -19.22 -17.37
N ALA A 164 -4.88 -18.62 -17.12
CA ALA A 164 -4.06 -18.94 -15.95
C ALA A 164 -4.80 -18.56 -14.65
N LEU A 165 -5.38 -17.36 -14.57
CA LEU A 165 -6.22 -16.93 -13.44
C LEU A 165 -7.37 -17.91 -13.18
N ALA A 166 -8.01 -18.43 -14.23
CA ALA A 166 -9.15 -19.34 -14.10
C ALA A 166 -8.77 -20.77 -13.66
N THR A 167 -7.51 -21.18 -13.79
CA THR A 167 -7.12 -22.61 -13.67
C THR A 167 -5.97 -22.89 -12.72
N GLU A 168 -5.09 -21.93 -12.47
CA GLU A 168 -3.94 -22.10 -11.59
C GLU A 168 -4.21 -21.49 -10.21
N PRO A 169 -3.81 -22.16 -9.12
CA PRO A 169 -3.98 -21.64 -7.76
C PRO A 169 -2.95 -20.54 -7.45
N MET A 170 -3.13 -19.35 -8.00
CA MET A 170 -2.15 -18.25 -7.89
C MET A 170 -2.59 -17.05 -7.04
N THR A 171 -3.86 -16.98 -6.65
CA THR A 171 -4.38 -15.88 -5.84
C THR A 171 -4.27 -16.21 -4.35
N ILE A 172 -3.37 -15.51 -3.65
CA ILE A 172 -3.06 -15.78 -2.25
C ILE A 172 -4.19 -15.25 -1.36
N ASN A 173 -4.90 -16.14 -0.69
CA ASN A 173 -5.96 -15.82 0.27
C ASN A 173 -5.42 -15.99 1.70
N ALA A 174 -5.50 -14.91 2.48
CA ALA A 174 -5.01 -14.83 3.85
C ALA A 174 -5.97 -14.03 4.76
N HIS A 175 -7.27 -14.28 4.61
CA HIS A 175 -8.36 -13.55 5.29
C HIS A 175 -9.25 -14.48 6.11
N LYS A 176 -9.91 -13.92 7.13
CA LYS A 176 -10.88 -14.64 7.99
C LYS A 176 -12.33 -14.33 7.61
N TRP A 177 -12.53 -13.27 6.84
CA TRP A 177 -13.81 -12.67 6.54
C TRP A 177 -13.90 -12.45 5.04
N SER A 178 -15.10 -12.59 4.49
CA SER A 178 -15.40 -12.39 3.08
C SER A 178 -16.83 -11.86 2.92
N THR A 179 -17.27 -11.55 1.71
CA THR A 179 -18.65 -11.11 1.42
C THR A 179 -19.38 -12.14 0.57
N TYR A 180 -20.64 -12.41 0.88
CA TYR A 180 -21.46 -13.30 0.05
C TYR A 180 -21.60 -12.78 -1.38
N HIS A 181 -21.59 -13.70 -2.34
CA HIS A 181 -21.89 -13.41 -3.76
C HIS A 181 -23.26 -12.73 -3.95
N GLU A 182 -24.29 -13.16 -3.24
CA GLU A 182 -25.68 -12.69 -3.43
C GLU A 182 -26.00 -11.38 -2.67
N ASN A 183 -24.99 -10.58 -2.30
CA ASN A 183 -25.22 -9.38 -1.51
C ASN A 183 -25.84 -8.25 -2.35
N GLU A 184 -27.15 -8.03 -2.22
CA GLU A 184 -27.88 -7.03 -2.99
C GLU A 184 -27.35 -5.60 -2.84
N ASP A 185 -26.85 -5.20 -1.67
CA ASP A 185 -26.35 -3.84 -1.46
C ASP A 185 -25.04 -3.60 -2.20
N LEU A 186 -24.18 -4.63 -2.26
CA LEU A 186 -22.94 -4.59 -3.03
C LEU A 186 -23.24 -4.73 -4.53
N ASN A 187 -24.11 -5.65 -4.93
CA ASN A 187 -24.38 -5.97 -6.34
C ASN A 187 -25.08 -4.83 -7.09
N LYS A 188 -25.69 -3.87 -6.38
CA LYS A 188 -26.22 -2.63 -6.96
C LYS A 188 -25.13 -1.62 -7.33
N PHE A 189 -23.98 -1.67 -6.67
CA PHE A 189 -22.88 -0.72 -6.83
C PHE A 189 -21.68 -1.32 -7.57
N TYR A 190 -21.45 -2.62 -7.38
CA TYR A 190 -20.32 -3.38 -7.89
C TYR A 190 -20.75 -4.48 -8.86
N LYS A 191 -19.98 -4.62 -9.94
CA LYS A 191 -19.89 -5.81 -10.76
C LYS A 191 -19.01 -6.82 -10.05
N VAL A 192 -19.56 -7.99 -9.72
CA VAL A 192 -18.81 -9.13 -9.19
C VAL A 192 -18.08 -9.79 -10.34
N LEU A 193 -16.76 -9.63 -10.45
CA LEU A 193 -15.98 -10.15 -11.57
C LEU A 193 -15.54 -11.61 -11.35
N SER A 194 -15.26 -11.97 -10.10
CA SER A 194 -15.00 -13.37 -9.74
C SER A 194 -15.52 -13.68 -8.35
N THR A 195 -15.82 -14.95 -8.14
CA THR A 195 -16.10 -15.55 -6.85
C THR A 195 -15.06 -16.62 -6.52
N ASN A 196 -15.11 -17.14 -5.31
CA ASN A 196 -14.43 -18.35 -4.88
C ASN A 196 -15.25 -19.03 -3.77
N THR A 197 -14.89 -20.27 -3.42
CA THR A 197 -15.53 -21.00 -2.33
C THR A 197 -14.52 -21.49 -1.29
N ASP A 198 -14.90 -21.47 -0.01
CA ASP A 198 -14.16 -22.15 1.06
C ASP A 198 -14.61 -23.62 1.27
N GLY A 199 -15.41 -24.13 0.33
CA GLY A 199 -16.08 -25.43 0.40
C GLY A 199 -17.46 -25.40 1.05
N ARG A 200 -17.89 -24.25 1.60
CA ARG A 200 -19.22 -24.05 2.20
C ARG A 200 -19.88 -22.76 1.74
N ILE A 201 -19.13 -21.67 1.73
CA ILE A 201 -19.60 -20.33 1.37
C ILE A 201 -18.94 -19.94 0.06
N GLU A 202 -19.75 -19.57 -0.93
CA GLU A 202 -19.28 -18.83 -2.09
C GLU A 202 -19.21 -17.34 -1.74
N PHE A 203 -18.06 -16.73 -2.02
CA PHE A 203 -17.75 -15.35 -1.67
C PHE A 203 -17.21 -14.58 -2.87
N ILE A 204 -17.41 -13.26 -2.86
CA ILE A 204 -16.86 -12.36 -3.90
C ILE A 204 -15.35 -12.27 -3.70
N SER A 205 -14.57 -12.57 -4.74
CA SER A 205 -13.12 -12.49 -4.69
C SER A 205 -12.55 -11.32 -5.47
N THR A 206 -13.27 -10.78 -6.46
CA THR A 206 -12.91 -9.55 -7.21
C THR A 206 -14.14 -8.77 -7.64
N PHE A 207 -14.12 -7.46 -7.49
CA PHE A 207 -15.17 -6.57 -8.01
C PHE A 207 -14.62 -5.29 -8.64
N GLU A 208 -15.45 -4.66 -9.48
CA GLU A 208 -15.29 -3.26 -9.92
C GLU A 208 -16.64 -2.52 -9.81
N ALA A 209 -16.63 -1.21 -9.51
CA ALA A 209 -17.87 -0.44 -9.47
C ALA A 209 -18.41 -0.15 -10.89
N TYR A 210 -19.74 -0.08 -11.03
CA TYR A 210 -20.37 0.23 -12.32
C TYR A 210 -19.96 1.63 -12.81
N ASP A 211 -20.20 2.64 -11.97
CA ASP A 211 -20.12 4.05 -12.36
C ASP A 211 -18.88 4.78 -11.82
N TYR A 212 -18.14 4.16 -10.91
CA TYR A 212 -16.98 4.75 -10.26
C TYR A 212 -15.72 3.91 -10.55
N PRO A 213 -14.52 4.53 -10.60
CA PRO A 213 -13.27 3.80 -10.72
C PRO A 213 -12.83 3.19 -9.39
N ILE A 214 -13.68 2.34 -8.81
CA ILE A 214 -13.43 1.68 -7.52
C ILE A 214 -13.30 0.18 -7.78
N TYR A 215 -12.20 -0.39 -7.32
CA TYR A 215 -11.80 -1.78 -7.60
C TYR A 215 -11.42 -2.49 -6.30
N GLY A 216 -11.70 -3.78 -6.23
CA GLY A 216 -11.38 -4.57 -5.05
C GLY A 216 -10.98 -5.99 -5.39
N VAL A 217 -9.94 -6.50 -4.71
CA VAL A 217 -9.56 -7.91 -4.67
C VAL A 217 -9.52 -8.39 -3.23
N GLN A 218 -10.16 -9.51 -2.92
CA GLN A 218 -10.16 -10.09 -1.56
C GLN A 218 -8.82 -10.80 -1.25
N TRP A 219 -8.10 -11.21 -2.28
CA TRP A 219 -6.81 -11.90 -2.27
C TRP A 219 -5.64 -10.91 -2.44
N HIS A 220 -4.41 -11.39 -2.31
CA HIS A 220 -3.20 -10.59 -2.19
C HIS A 220 -2.26 -10.72 -3.40
N PRO A 221 -2.43 -9.93 -4.48
CA PRO A 221 -1.53 -9.95 -5.62
C PRO A 221 -0.10 -9.52 -5.24
N GLU A 222 0.07 -8.63 -4.26
CA GLU A 222 1.38 -8.07 -3.89
C GLU A 222 2.34 -9.13 -3.31
N LYS A 223 1.81 -10.22 -2.77
CA LYS A 223 2.61 -11.25 -2.09
C LYS A 223 3.42 -12.09 -3.06
N ASN A 224 2.88 -12.36 -4.25
CA ASN A 224 3.46 -13.30 -5.22
C ASN A 224 4.91 -12.95 -5.64
N PRO A 225 5.31 -11.68 -5.85
CA PRO A 225 6.71 -11.35 -6.15
C PRO A 225 7.52 -10.86 -4.95
N TYR A 226 6.91 -10.52 -3.81
CA TYR A 226 7.58 -9.73 -2.77
C TYR A 226 7.60 -10.32 -1.36
N GLU A 227 6.85 -11.39 -1.07
CA GLU A 227 6.75 -11.96 0.27
C GLU A 227 7.09 -13.46 0.29
N TRP A 228 8.03 -13.91 1.14
CA TRP A 228 8.51 -15.31 1.16
C TRP A 228 8.29 -15.99 2.52
N THR A 229 7.51 -15.36 3.40
CA THR A 229 7.40 -15.75 4.81
C THR A 229 6.48 -16.95 5.09
N ARG A 230 5.78 -17.51 4.10
CA ARG A 230 4.77 -18.57 4.28
C ARG A 230 4.79 -19.57 3.13
N ASP A 231 4.67 -20.87 3.46
CA ASP A 231 4.75 -21.97 2.50
C ASP A 231 3.62 -21.99 1.44
N PHE A 232 2.47 -21.39 1.74
CA PHE A 232 1.34 -21.34 0.80
C PHE A 232 1.42 -20.16 -0.18
N TYR A 233 2.41 -19.28 -0.06
CA TYR A 233 2.64 -18.20 -1.02
C TYR A 233 3.16 -18.77 -2.35
N VAL A 234 2.52 -18.36 -3.44
CA VAL A 234 2.76 -18.93 -4.77
C VAL A 234 3.61 -18.01 -5.63
N HIS A 235 4.76 -18.52 -6.07
CA HIS A 235 5.80 -17.78 -6.81
C HIS A 235 5.99 -18.30 -8.25
N THR A 236 4.91 -18.71 -8.94
CA THR A 236 5.01 -19.15 -10.33
C THR A 236 5.25 -17.96 -11.28
N PRO A 237 5.80 -18.18 -12.48
CA PRO A 237 5.96 -17.10 -13.45
C PRO A 237 4.64 -16.39 -13.80
N ASN A 238 3.52 -17.13 -13.85
CA ASN A 238 2.21 -16.52 -14.09
C ASN A 238 1.70 -15.73 -12.89
N SER A 239 1.94 -16.20 -11.65
CA SER A 239 1.54 -15.45 -10.45
C SER A 239 2.30 -14.12 -10.31
N ILE A 240 3.58 -14.10 -10.69
CA ILE A 240 4.38 -12.86 -10.71
C ILE A 240 3.88 -11.89 -11.79
N LYS A 241 3.61 -12.40 -13.00
CA LYS A 241 3.05 -11.59 -14.09
C LYS A 241 1.69 -11.02 -13.71
N MET A 242 0.81 -11.82 -13.12
CA MET A 242 -0.49 -11.39 -12.62
C MET A 242 -0.35 -10.14 -11.74
N THR A 243 0.54 -10.15 -10.75
CA THR A 243 0.76 -8.96 -9.89
C THR A 243 1.03 -7.70 -10.70
N PHE A 244 1.88 -7.79 -11.73
CA PHE A 244 2.19 -6.66 -12.59
C PHE A 244 0.97 -6.20 -13.41
N TYR A 245 0.16 -7.10 -13.96
CA TYR A 245 -1.06 -6.73 -14.70
C TYR A 245 -2.04 -5.92 -13.82
N PHE A 246 -2.25 -6.37 -12.57
CA PHE A 246 -3.11 -5.66 -11.62
C PHE A 246 -2.53 -4.30 -11.21
N ALA A 247 -1.22 -4.23 -10.98
CA ALA A 247 -0.53 -2.98 -10.68
C ALA A 247 -0.60 -1.98 -11.83
N ASP A 248 -0.30 -2.43 -13.06
CA ASP A 248 -0.35 -1.60 -14.27
C ASP A 248 -1.76 -1.09 -14.54
N PHE A 249 -2.78 -1.94 -14.36
CA PHE A 249 -4.17 -1.52 -14.45
C PHE A 249 -4.48 -0.34 -13.50
N PHE A 250 -4.25 -0.50 -12.19
CA PHE A 250 -4.56 0.56 -11.23
C PHE A 250 -3.77 1.85 -11.49
N VAL A 251 -2.49 1.71 -11.84
CA VAL A 251 -1.63 2.85 -12.16
C VAL A 251 -2.09 3.56 -13.43
N ASN A 252 -2.59 2.84 -14.44
CA ASN A 252 -3.24 3.43 -15.61
C ASN A 252 -4.56 4.13 -15.29
N GLU A 253 -5.33 3.62 -14.33
CA GLU A 253 -6.50 4.35 -13.80
C GLU A 253 -6.07 5.65 -13.13
N ALA A 254 -5.02 5.63 -12.30
CA ALA A 254 -4.50 6.82 -11.60
C ALA A 254 -4.01 7.90 -12.58
N ARG A 255 -3.39 7.50 -13.71
CA ARG A 255 -2.96 8.43 -14.76
C ARG A 255 -4.10 9.26 -15.38
N LYS A 256 -5.37 8.86 -15.21
CA LYS A 256 -6.54 9.60 -15.70
C LYS A 256 -6.96 10.74 -14.75
N SER A 257 -6.58 10.67 -13.48
CA SER A 257 -6.78 11.78 -12.52
C SER A 257 -5.92 12.96 -12.90
N LYS A 258 -6.48 14.17 -12.84
CA LYS A 258 -5.79 15.45 -13.14
C LYS A 258 -5.15 16.10 -11.92
N HIS A 259 -5.23 15.44 -10.76
CA HIS A 259 -4.62 15.94 -9.54
C HIS A 259 -3.11 16.12 -9.72
N THR A 260 -2.59 17.16 -9.07
CA THR A 260 -1.17 17.48 -9.05
C THR A 260 -0.87 18.20 -7.76
N TYR A 261 0.37 18.14 -7.32
CA TYR A 261 0.90 18.99 -6.25
C TYR A 261 1.51 20.26 -6.85
N GLU A 262 1.51 21.34 -6.06
CA GLU A 262 2.00 22.65 -6.50
C GLU A 262 3.52 22.70 -6.66
N ASN A 263 4.24 21.93 -5.83
CA ASN A 263 5.69 22.07 -5.67
C ASN A 263 6.40 20.71 -5.62
N GLU A 264 7.27 20.47 -6.61
CA GLU A 264 8.15 19.30 -6.68
C GLU A 264 9.04 19.12 -5.44
N LYS A 265 9.50 20.21 -4.83
CA LYS A 265 10.29 20.12 -3.60
C LYS A 265 9.42 19.61 -2.44
N MET A 266 8.19 20.11 -2.34
CA MET A 266 7.27 19.73 -1.27
C MET A 266 6.93 18.25 -1.34
N ILE A 267 6.56 17.73 -2.52
CA ILE A 267 6.17 16.32 -2.62
C ILE A 267 7.31 15.39 -2.25
N ARG A 268 8.57 15.73 -2.60
CA ARG A 268 9.75 14.90 -2.29
C ARG A 268 9.96 14.68 -0.80
N ASP A 269 9.55 15.64 0.02
CA ASP A 269 9.64 15.56 1.48
C ASP A 269 8.53 14.64 2.07
N LEU A 270 7.50 14.30 1.27
CA LEU A 270 6.36 13.45 1.66
C LEU A 270 6.40 12.03 1.06
N LEU A 271 7.22 11.78 0.03
CA LEU A 271 7.27 10.48 -0.64
C LEU A 271 7.87 9.38 0.25
N ILE A 272 7.51 8.13 -0.06
CA ILE A 272 8.01 6.94 0.63
C ILE A 272 9.56 6.84 0.67
N TYR A 273 10.25 7.51 -0.27
CA TYR A 273 11.71 7.59 -0.34
C TYR A 273 12.39 8.23 0.88
N ARG A 274 11.64 8.95 1.70
CA ARG A 274 12.12 9.54 2.97
C ARG A 274 12.10 8.54 4.12
N TYR A 275 11.50 7.37 3.92
CA TYR A 275 11.32 6.35 4.95
C TYR A 275 12.19 5.13 4.65
N HIS A 276 12.62 4.44 5.71
CA HIS A 276 13.38 3.20 5.60
C HIS A 276 12.53 2.03 6.11
N PRO A 277 12.40 0.94 5.34
CA PRO A 277 11.67 -0.22 5.82
C PRO A 277 12.54 -1.05 6.77
N ASN A 278 11.92 -1.57 7.82
CA ASN A 278 12.55 -2.51 8.73
C ASN A 278 12.39 -3.94 8.19
N TYR A 279 13.41 -4.76 8.33
CA TYR A 279 13.29 -6.19 8.09
C TYR A 279 12.45 -6.84 9.20
N THR A 280 11.41 -7.56 8.82
CA THR A 280 10.47 -8.22 9.73
C THR A 280 10.29 -9.72 9.43
N GLY A 281 10.94 -10.25 8.38
CA GLY A 281 10.80 -11.63 7.93
C GLY A 281 11.31 -12.70 8.91
N GLU A 282 12.28 -12.35 9.77
CA GLU A 282 12.81 -13.23 10.83
C GLU A 282 11.83 -13.50 11.99
N THR A 283 10.70 -12.79 12.04
CA THR A 283 9.73 -12.86 13.14
C THR A 283 8.47 -13.63 12.75
N THR A 284 7.44 -13.62 13.60
CA THR A 284 6.10 -14.15 13.27
C THR A 284 5.33 -13.29 12.25
N SER A 285 5.92 -12.20 11.74
CA SER A 285 5.35 -11.37 10.68
C SER A 285 4.97 -12.19 9.44
N VAL A 286 3.94 -11.74 8.73
CA VAL A 286 3.54 -12.26 7.41
C VAL A 286 4.16 -11.47 6.25
N PHE A 287 5.07 -10.56 6.58
CA PHE A 287 5.73 -9.63 5.65
C PHE A 287 7.25 -9.63 5.90
N GLU A 288 8.04 -9.60 4.82
CA GLU A 288 9.49 -9.48 4.82
C GLU A 288 9.93 -8.12 5.37
N GLN A 289 9.23 -7.05 4.96
CA GLN A 289 9.60 -5.68 5.29
C GLN A 289 8.37 -4.83 5.57
N LYS A 290 8.50 -3.92 6.55
CA LYS A 290 7.48 -2.92 6.89
C LYS A 290 8.09 -1.54 7.06
N TYR A 291 7.43 -0.54 6.54
CA TYR A 291 7.61 0.85 6.93
C TYR A 291 6.77 1.12 8.16
N TYR A 292 7.37 1.65 9.22
CA TYR A 292 6.66 2.07 10.43
C TYR A 292 6.57 3.60 10.49
N PHE A 293 5.47 4.09 11.04
CA PHE A 293 5.21 5.52 11.20
C PHE A 293 4.80 5.82 12.65
N TYR A 294 5.28 6.96 13.15
CA TYR A 294 5.16 7.39 14.53
C TYR A 294 4.08 8.47 14.66
N GLY A 295 3.53 8.66 15.87
CA GLY A 295 2.52 9.69 16.09
C GLY A 295 3.08 11.11 15.99
N ARG A 296 2.20 12.08 15.66
CA ARG A 296 2.53 13.50 15.43
C ARG A 296 3.43 14.20 16.47
N ASP A 297 3.47 13.73 17.71
CA ASP A 297 4.33 14.31 18.76
C ASP A 297 5.83 13.91 18.63
N GLN A 298 6.15 12.89 17.83
CA GLN A 298 7.51 12.34 17.70
C GLN A 298 8.13 12.54 16.30
N ASP A 299 7.35 12.84 15.26
CA ASP A 299 7.89 13.24 13.94
C ASP A 299 8.68 14.57 13.99
N LYS A 300 8.53 15.34 15.07
CA LYS A 300 9.39 16.50 15.38
C LYS A 300 10.77 16.11 15.92
N ILE A 301 10.95 14.87 16.39
CA ILE A 301 12.18 14.38 17.05
C ILE A 301 13.08 13.63 16.05
N THR A 302 12.53 13.09 14.96
CA THR A 302 13.28 12.39 13.90
C THR A 302 13.67 13.27 12.71
N ASP A 303 13.39 14.58 12.78
CA ASP A 303 13.97 15.56 11.86
C ASP A 303 15.49 15.37 11.90
N PRO A 304 16.17 14.96 10.80
CA PRO A 304 17.62 14.91 10.80
C PRO A 304 18.06 16.35 11.08
N VAL A 305 18.75 16.55 12.21
CA VAL A 305 19.28 17.83 12.69
C VAL A 305 19.41 18.80 11.53
N LYS A 306 18.50 19.78 11.45
CA LYS A 306 18.71 20.94 10.58
C LYS A 306 19.99 21.59 11.08
N VAL A 307 21.11 21.26 10.45
CA VAL A 307 22.34 22.06 10.57
C VAL A 307 22.06 23.35 9.82
N THR A 308 21.30 24.22 10.46
CA THR A 308 21.08 25.60 10.07
C THR A 308 21.31 26.46 11.30
N ASP A 309 22.52 26.35 11.85
CA ASP A 309 23.04 27.37 12.75
C ASP A 309 24.44 27.78 12.27
N PRO A 310 24.57 28.92 11.57
CA PRO A 310 25.86 29.47 11.16
C PRO A 310 26.79 29.78 12.34
N ASP A 311 26.27 29.87 13.58
CA ASP A 311 27.06 30.22 14.76
C ASP A 311 27.82 29.03 15.37
N ILE A 312 27.60 27.80 14.88
CA ILE A 312 28.35 26.59 15.31
C ILE A 312 29.61 26.33 14.45
N ILE A 313 29.93 27.21 13.49
CA ILE A 313 31.21 27.16 12.75
C ILE A 313 32.30 28.03 13.43
N GLY A 314 31.95 28.76 14.49
CA GLY A 314 32.86 29.72 15.14
C GLY A 314 33.63 29.25 16.38
N SER A 315 33.35 28.08 16.98
CA SER A 315 33.83 27.78 18.34
C SER A 315 34.59 26.47 18.54
N VAL A 316 34.95 25.74 17.47
CA VAL A 316 35.76 24.51 17.58
C VAL A 316 37.11 24.66 16.87
N PHE A 317 37.84 25.73 17.21
CA PHE A 317 39.29 25.82 17.03
C PHE A 317 39.88 26.66 18.17
N GLU A 318 39.85 26.14 19.38
CA GLU A 318 40.86 26.49 20.37
C GLU A 318 41.43 25.21 20.99
N VAL A 319 42.69 24.99 20.67
CA VAL A 319 43.55 23.95 21.21
C VAL A 319 43.89 24.36 22.63
N ASN A 320 43.55 23.55 23.64
CA ASN A 320 44.24 23.62 24.91
C ASN A 320 44.38 22.23 25.56
N ALA A 321 45.63 21.94 25.90
CA ALA A 321 46.10 20.72 26.52
C ALA A 321 45.64 20.63 27.98
N GLY A 322 45.20 19.44 28.42
CA GLY A 322 44.97 19.19 29.84
C GLY A 322 44.13 17.94 30.15
N ALA A 323 44.81 16.91 30.62
CA ALA A 323 44.40 15.91 31.63
C ALA A 323 42.98 15.25 31.63
N VAL A 324 43.00 13.93 31.41
CA VAL A 324 42.41 12.83 32.23
C VAL A 324 40.93 12.90 32.65
N HIS A 325 40.09 11.97 32.16
CA HIS A 325 39.58 10.83 32.96
C HIS A 325 38.75 9.82 32.15
N VAL A 326 39.07 8.54 32.41
CA VAL A 326 38.50 7.29 31.88
C VAL A 326 37.27 6.87 32.69
N LEU A 327 36.28 6.25 32.04
CA LEU A 327 35.48 5.06 32.47
C LEU A 327 34.38 4.80 31.41
N ALA A 328 34.58 3.90 30.43
CA ALA A 328 34.26 2.45 30.46
C ALA A 328 32.84 2.17 31.00
N HIS A 329 31.89 1.61 30.24
CA HIS A 329 31.91 0.24 29.70
C HIS A 329 30.97 0.06 28.49
N VAL A 330 31.49 -0.49 27.39
CA VAL A 330 30.70 -1.28 26.44
C VAL A 330 31.50 -2.55 26.16
N ASN A 331 30.96 -3.69 26.60
CA ASN A 331 31.41 -5.02 26.20
C ASN A 331 30.76 -5.34 24.85
N VAL A 332 31.53 -5.29 23.77
CA VAL A 332 31.24 -6.07 22.56
C VAL A 332 32.44 -6.96 22.28
N VAL A 333 32.15 -8.25 22.38
CA VAL A 333 32.99 -9.40 22.12
C VAL A 333 33.05 -9.61 20.59
N VAL A 334 34.28 -9.74 20.10
CA VAL A 334 34.71 -10.41 18.86
C VAL A 334 34.35 -9.69 17.55
N LEU A 335 35.36 -9.08 16.92
CA LEU A 335 36.00 -9.66 15.73
C LEU A 335 37.25 -8.86 15.35
N ILE A 336 38.19 -9.53 14.68
CA ILE A 336 39.38 -9.01 13.97
C ILE A 336 40.66 -8.93 14.82
N THR A 337 41.50 -9.95 14.69
CA THR A 337 42.87 -9.73 14.22
C THR A 337 43.51 -11.03 13.73
N ALA A 338 43.44 -11.24 12.41
CA ALA A 338 44.53 -11.88 11.69
C ALA A 338 45.46 -10.77 11.21
N VAL A 339 46.76 -11.06 11.21
CA VAL A 339 47.87 -10.27 10.66
C VAL A 339 48.33 -9.11 11.56
N LEU A 340 49.36 -9.36 12.37
CA LEU A 340 50.70 -8.85 12.07
C LEU A 340 51.74 -9.62 12.90
N LEU A 341 52.46 -10.53 12.22
CA LEU A 341 53.86 -10.79 12.54
C LEU A 341 54.63 -9.49 12.33
N CYS A 342 55.32 -9.01 13.35
CA CYS A 342 56.65 -8.38 13.34
C CYS A 342 56.82 -7.48 14.57
N LEU A 343 57.33 -8.10 15.64
CA LEU A 343 58.20 -7.63 16.74
C LEU A 343 57.73 -8.13 18.11
#